data_AF-A0A2S9FPK8-F1
#
_entry.id   AF-A0A2S9FPK8-F1
#
_cell.length_a   1.000
_cell.length_b   1.000
_cell.length_c   1.000
_cell.angle_alpha   90.00
_cell.angle_beta   90.00
_cell.angle_gamma   90.00
#
_symmetry.space_group_name_H-M   'P 1'
#
loop_
_entity.id
_entity.type
_entity.pdbx_description
1 polymer ?
#
loop_
_entity_poly.entity_id
_entity_poly.type
_entity_poly.pdbx_seq_one_letter_code
_entity_poly.pdbx_strand_id
1 'polypeptide(L)'
;MRAHEADAVVHIAAKKAVEESVADPLYYYQENVLSMYNVMSAMVSAGTSHILFSSSAAVYGAVEASPVAETAPTKPSSPYGSTKLACENMIREVAIA
;
A
#
# COMPACT_ATOMS: atom_id res chain seq x y z
N MET A 1 -6.47 -16.04 -8.92
CA MET A 1 -6.57 -16.60 -7.56
C MET A 1 -7.30 -17.93 -7.58
N ARG A 2 -8.61 -17.99 -7.87
CA ARG A 2 -9.38 -19.26 -7.97
C ARG A 2 -8.73 -20.36 -8.82
N ALA A 3 -8.29 -20.04 -10.03
CA ALA A 3 -7.69 -21.02 -10.94
C ALA A 3 -6.38 -21.66 -10.43
N HIS A 4 -5.77 -21.07 -9.39
CA HIS A 4 -4.53 -21.52 -8.78
C HIS A 4 -4.68 -21.80 -7.28
N GLU A 5 -5.92 -21.83 -6.76
CA GLU A 5 -6.21 -22.12 -5.35
C GLU A 5 -5.36 -21.29 -4.36
N ALA A 6 -5.14 -20.01 -4.67
CA ALA A 6 -4.28 -19.16 -3.87
C ALA A 6 -4.94 -18.76 -2.54
N ASP A 7 -4.37 -19.22 -1.42
CA ASP A 7 -4.83 -18.92 -0.06
C ASP A 7 -4.41 -17.54 0.46
N ALA A 8 -3.35 -16.96 -0.11
CA ALA A 8 -2.80 -15.67 0.30
C ALA A 8 -2.16 -14.91 -0.86
N VAL A 9 -2.01 -13.59 -0.67
CA VAL A 9 -1.35 -12.69 -1.63
C VAL A 9 -0.17 -11.99 -0.97
N VAL A 10 0.99 -12.01 -1.64
CA VAL A 10 2.11 -11.13 -1.28
C VAL A 10 2.18 -10.00 -2.30
N HIS A 11 1.82 -8.78 -1.88
CA HIS A 11 1.76 -7.63 -2.78
C HIS A 11 3.00 -6.73 -2.62
N ILE A 12 3.96 -6.95 -3.52
CA ILE A 12 5.23 -6.22 -3.64
C ILE A 12 5.30 -5.34 -4.89
N ALA A 13 4.28 -5.34 -5.74
CA ALA A 13 4.22 -4.56 -6.96
C ALA A 13 3.92 -3.09 -6.64
N ALA A 14 4.88 -2.20 -6.90
CA ALA A 14 4.72 -0.75 -6.78
C ALA A 14 5.88 -0.02 -7.47
N LYS A 15 5.61 1.19 -7.98
CA LYS A 15 6.65 2.18 -8.26
C LYS A 15 7.20 2.73 -6.94
N LYS A 16 8.51 2.95 -6.88
CA LYS A 16 9.22 3.20 -5.60
C LYS A 16 10.18 4.40 -5.56
N ALA A 17 10.44 5.06 -6.69
CA ALA A 17 11.39 6.16 -6.74
C ALA A 17 10.71 7.44 -6.22
N VAL A 18 11.23 7.99 -5.12
CA VAL A 18 10.62 9.14 -4.45
C VAL A 18 10.61 10.35 -5.37
N GLU A 19 11.72 10.59 -6.07
CA GLU A 19 11.90 11.73 -6.97
C GLU A 19 10.96 11.66 -8.18
N GLU A 20 10.78 10.46 -8.76
CA GLU A 20 9.82 10.22 -9.86
C GLU A 20 8.39 10.44 -9.37
N SER A 21 8.08 10.05 -8.13
CA SER A 21 6.73 10.26 -7.56
C SER A 21 6.38 11.73 -7.38
N VAL A 22 7.38 12.58 -7.11
CA VAL A 22 7.18 14.04 -7.01
C VAL A 22 7.01 14.65 -8.41
N ALA A 23 7.75 14.15 -9.39
CA ALA A 23 7.66 14.62 -10.78
C ALA A 23 6.35 14.21 -11.47
N ASP A 24 5.85 13.00 -11.20
CA ASP A 24 4.60 12.46 -11.75
C ASP A 24 3.77 11.73 -10.68
N PRO A 25 3.03 12.48 -9.84
CA PRO A 25 2.25 11.88 -8.75
C PRO A 25 1.10 11.02 -9.26
N LEU A 26 0.42 11.43 -10.34
CA LEU A 26 -0.74 10.68 -10.86
C LEU A 26 -0.34 9.31 -11.37
N TYR A 27 0.83 9.20 -12.01
CA TYR A 27 1.39 7.90 -12.38
C TYR A 27 1.60 6.99 -11.17
N TYR A 28 2.07 7.52 -10.04
CA TYR A 28 2.21 6.74 -8.81
C TYR A 28 0.86 6.31 -8.21
N TYR A 29 -0.16 7.16 -8.24
CA TYR A 29 -1.51 6.76 -7.82
C TYR A 29 -2.09 5.66 -8.71
N GLN A 30 -1.90 5.77 -10.03
CA GLN A 30 -2.32 4.73 -10.98
C GLN A 30 -1.58 3.41 -10.70
N GLU A 31 -0.26 3.43 -10.61
CA GLU A 31 0.51 2.18 -10.47
C GLU A 31 0.38 1.56 -9.09
N ASN A 32 0.30 2.36 -8.02
CA ASN A 32 0.30 1.84 -6.66
C ASN A 32 -1.12 1.65 -6.11
N VAL A 33 -1.96 2.69 -6.16
CA VAL A 33 -3.28 2.67 -5.50
C VAL A 33 -4.31 1.93 -6.35
N LEU A 34 -4.37 2.19 -7.65
CA LEU A 34 -5.31 1.47 -8.52
C LEU A 34 -4.92 -0.01 -8.66
N SER A 35 -3.62 -0.34 -8.70
CA SER A 35 -3.19 -1.75 -8.64
C SER A 35 -3.61 -2.41 -7.33
N MET A 36 -3.50 -1.73 -6.18
CA MET A 36 -3.98 -2.27 -4.90
C MET A 36 -5.49 -2.51 -4.94
N TYR A 37 -6.27 -1.55 -5.44
CA TYR A 37 -7.71 -1.73 -5.64
C TYR A 37 -8.03 -2.97 -6.48
N ASN A 38 -7.32 -3.19 -7.58
CA ASN A 38 -7.52 -4.36 -8.43
C ASN A 38 -7.21 -5.67 -7.69
N VAL A 39 -6.13 -5.70 -6.90
CA VAL A 39 -5.76 -6.86 -6.09
C VAL A 39 -6.80 -7.14 -5.02
N MET A 40 -7.20 -6.13 -4.23
CA MET A 40 -8.22 -6.28 -3.20
C MET A 40 -9.57 -6.72 -3.79
N SER A 41 -10.00 -6.13 -4.90
CA SER A 41 -11.23 -6.53 -5.60
C SER A 41 -11.18 -7.99 -6.05
N ALA A 42 -10.04 -8.46 -6.57
CA ALA A 42 -9.85 -9.84 -6.97
C ALA A 42 -9.83 -10.80 -5.77
N MET A 43 -9.19 -10.41 -4.66
CA MET A 43 -9.16 -11.18 -3.41
C MET A 43 -10.56 -11.37 -2.84
N VAL A 44 -11.32 -10.29 -2.68
CA VAL A 44 -12.71 -10.32 -2.21
C VAL A 44 -13.55 -11.21 -3.12
N SER A 45 -13.46 -11.01 -4.44
CA SER A 45 -14.19 -11.82 -5.40
C SER A 45 -13.84 -13.30 -5.30
N ALA A 46 -12.59 -13.64 -4.99
CA ALA A 46 -12.10 -15.02 -4.88
C ALA A 46 -12.31 -15.67 -3.51
N GLY A 47 -12.67 -14.91 -2.48
CA GLY A 47 -12.74 -15.38 -1.10
C GLY A 47 -11.36 -15.55 -0.43
N THR A 48 -10.30 -14.93 -0.98
CA THR A 48 -8.96 -14.97 -0.40
C THR A 48 -8.81 -13.85 0.64
N SER A 49 -8.52 -14.20 1.90
CA SER A 49 -8.54 -13.25 3.04
C SER A 49 -7.17 -12.86 3.58
N HIS A 50 -6.09 -13.50 3.12
CA HIS A 50 -4.74 -13.24 3.64
C HIS A 50 -3.91 -12.42 2.66
N ILE A 51 -3.41 -11.27 3.12
CA ILE A 51 -2.48 -10.42 2.35
C ILE A 51 -1.27 -10.03 3.20
N LEU A 52 -0.08 -10.10 2.60
CA LEU A 52 1.12 -9.43 3.07
C LEU A 52 1.42 -8.28 2.11
N PHE A 53 1.31 -7.04 2.61
CA PHE A 53 1.56 -5.84 1.83
C PHE A 53 2.92 -5.22 2.15
N SER A 54 3.72 -4.94 1.12
CA SER A 54 4.97 -4.21 1.27
C SER A 54 4.70 -2.70 1.36
N SER A 55 4.45 -2.21 2.58
CA SER A 55 4.44 -0.77 2.86
C SER A 55 5.87 -0.20 2.96
N SER A 56 6.04 0.98 3.57
CA SER A 56 7.33 1.66 3.72
C SER A 56 7.33 2.62 4.90
N ALA A 57 8.50 2.79 5.56
CA ALA A 57 8.69 3.84 6.56
C ALA A 57 8.42 5.26 6.04
N ALA A 58 8.35 5.45 4.71
CA ALA A 58 7.93 6.71 4.09
C ALA A 58 6.52 7.18 4.51
N VAL A 59 5.67 6.31 5.06
CA VAL A 59 4.37 6.70 5.63
C VAL A 59 4.51 7.60 6.86
N TYR A 60 5.63 7.52 7.58
CA TYR A 60 5.91 8.36 8.75
C TYR A 60 6.48 9.74 8.37
N GLY A 61 6.99 9.90 7.15
CA GLY A 61 7.62 11.14 6.70
C GLY A 61 8.86 11.51 7.50
N ALA A 62 9.00 12.80 7.82
CA ALA A 62 10.09 13.29 8.66
C ALA A 62 9.80 12.97 10.14
N VAL A 63 10.68 12.18 10.78
CA VAL A 63 10.55 11.75 12.17
C VAL A 63 11.58 12.45 13.04
N GLU A 64 11.17 12.90 14.23
CA GLU A 64 12.05 13.60 15.19
C GLU A 64 12.74 12.66 16.18
N ALA A 65 12.23 11.44 16.35
CA ALA A 65 12.73 10.46 17.32
C ALA A 65 12.99 9.10 16.66
N SER A 66 14.06 8.43 17.12
CA SER A 66 14.43 7.07 16.72
C SER A 66 14.66 6.22 17.97
N PRO A 67 14.15 4.97 18.03
CA PRO A 67 13.43 4.25 16.98
C PRO A 67 12.02 4.80 16.72
N VAL A 68 11.53 4.61 15.49
CA VAL A 68 10.15 4.97 15.09
C VAL A 68 9.23 3.80 15.44
N ALA A 69 8.26 4.02 16.31
CA ALA A 69 7.25 3.02 16.65
C ALA A 69 6.13 2.96 15.59
N GLU A 70 5.46 1.82 15.45
CA GLU A 70 4.32 1.64 14.52
C GLU A 70 3.09 2.49 14.88
N THR A 71 3.05 3.01 16.12
CA THR A 71 2.02 3.95 16.60
C THR A 71 2.35 5.41 16.29
N ALA A 72 3.51 5.70 15.69
CA ALA A 72 3.89 7.04 15.32
C ALA A 72 2.90 7.63 14.28
N PRO A 73 2.66 8.95 14.29
CA PRO A 73 1.79 9.59 13.31
C PRO A 73 2.26 9.34 11.87
N THR A 74 1.33 9.00 10.99
CA THR A 74 1.61 8.87 9.56
C THR A 74 1.44 10.22 8.86
N LYS A 75 2.57 10.80 8.42
CA LYS A 75 2.65 12.12 7.78
C LYS A 75 3.59 12.08 6.58
N PRO A 76 3.22 11.36 5.49
CA PRO A 76 4.10 11.18 4.35
C PRO A 76 4.50 12.53 3.73
N SER A 77 5.77 12.64 3.33
CA SER A 77 6.35 13.84 2.72
C SER A 77 6.55 13.73 1.20
N SER A 78 6.04 12.66 0.58
CA SER A 78 6.13 12.42 -0.86
C SER A 78 4.88 11.70 -1.39
N PRO A 79 4.54 11.84 -2.69
CA PRO A 79 3.46 11.08 -3.30
C PRO A 79 3.65 9.57 -3.16
N TYR A 80 4.88 9.05 -3.29
CA TYR A 80 5.17 7.63 -3.00
C TYR A 80 4.69 7.22 -1.59
N GLY A 81 5.09 7.97 -0.54
CA GLY A 81 4.64 7.72 0.83
C GLY A 81 3.13 7.80 0.97
N SER A 82 2.50 8.79 0.34
CA SER A 82 1.03 8.94 0.33
C SER A 82 0.33 7.75 -0.31
N THR A 83 0.84 7.20 -1.42
CA THR A 83 0.26 6.01 -2.04
C THR A 83 0.40 4.76 -1.16
N LYS A 84 1.50 4.59 -0.43
CA LYS A 84 1.66 3.48 0.51
C LYS A 84 0.67 3.57 1.68
N LEU A 85 0.50 4.76 2.25
CA LEU A 85 -0.48 4.99 3.31
C LEU A 85 -1.92 4.79 2.80
N ALA A 86 -2.23 5.22 1.58
CA ALA A 86 -3.53 4.97 0.96
C ALA A 86 -3.83 3.47 0.81
N CYS A 87 -2.84 2.68 0.42
CA CYS A 87 -2.98 1.23 0.35
C CYS A 87 -3.17 0.58 1.74
N GLU A 88 -2.44 1.04 2.78
CA GLU A 88 -2.66 0.57 4.16
C GLU A 88 -4.10 0.83 4.63
N ASN A 89 -4.61 2.03 4.38
CA ASN A 89 -5.98 2.41 4.74
C ASN A 89 -6.99 1.55 3.99
N MET A 90 -6.82 1.37 2.67
CA MET A 90 -7.69 0.52 1.86
C MET A 90 -7.73 -0.92 2.39
N ILE A 91 -6.57 -1.50 2.71
CA ILE A 91 -6.51 -2.85 3.29
C ILE A 91 -7.25 -2.90 4.63
N ARG A 92 -7.05 -1.91 5.50
CA ARG A 92 -7.70 -1.83 6.81
C ARG A 92 -9.22 -1.73 6.69
N GLU A 93 -9.71 -0.90 5.77
CA GLU A 93 -11.13 -0.69 5.53
C GLU A 93 -11.80 -1.93 4.91
N VAL A 94 -11.14 -2.60 3.97
CA VAL A 94 -11.66 -3.83 3.38
C VAL A 94 -11.61 -4.99 4.38
N ALA A 95 -10.62 -5.04 5.28
CA ALA A 95 -10.50 -6.11 6.28
C ALA A 95 -11.59 -6.08 7.37
N ILE A 96 -12.28 -4.95 7.55
CA ILE A 96 -13.37 -4.81 8.53
C ILE A 96 -14.77 -4.92 7.91
N ALA A 97 -14.88 -4.95 6.57
CA ALA A 97 -16.14 -5.04 5.84
C ALA A 97 -16.60 -6.50 5.69
#